data_AF-A0A2D6ZZI3-F1
#
_entry.id   AF-A0A2D6ZZI3-F1
#
_cell.length_a   1.000
_cell.length_b   1.000
_cell.length_c   1.000
_cell.angle_alpha   90.00
_cell.angle_beta   90.00
_cell.angle_gamma   90.00
#
_symmetry.space_group_name_H-M   'P 1'
#
loop_
_entity.id
_entity.type
_entity.pdbx_description
1 polymer ?
#
loop_
_entity_poly.entity_id
_entity_poly.type
_entity_poly.pdbx_seq_one_letter_code
_entity_poly.pdbx_strand_id
1 'polypeptide(L)'
;MSDGVLRILFIGEEPSKTATEKAWKWGDMHLCSKTLLKAFDAAGFPHNQANFENIFENGEVNKEVVRKVRVRAMSKPVVAMGKKVQKVLNSHGIPHIPMTHPAARGEIRKTENFQSHVKEVIELVREKYPVIEEEGDSSEIH
;
A
#
# COMPACT_ATOMS: atom_id res chain seq x y z
N MET A 1 14.56 -16.11 0.38
CA MET A 1 15.21 -15.38 -0.73
C MET A 1 14.29 -14.23 -1.07
N SER A 2 14.75 -13.00 -0.86
CA SER A 2 14.00 -11.79 -1.19
C SER A 2 14.44 -11.40 -2.59
N ASP A 3 13.51 -11.39 -3.54
CA ASP A 3 13.75 -11.36 -4.99
C ASP A 3 14.40 -10.05 -5.52
N GLY A 4 15.01 -9.22 -4.67
CA GLY A 4 15.45 -7.86 -5.06
C GLY A 4 14.28 -6.96 -5.48
N VAL A 5 13.03 -7.32 -5.13
CA VAL A 5 11.84 -6.57 -5.56
C VAL A 5 11.19 -5.89 -4.36
N LEU A 6 11.04 -4.56 -4.45
CA LEU A 6 10.35 -3.76 -3.43
C LEU A 6 8.86 -4.08 -3.41
N ARG A 7 8.39 -4.77 -2.36
CA ARG A 7 6.96 -5.04 -2.14
C ARG A 7 6.40 -4.11 -1.07
N ILE A 8 5.32 -3.41 -1.40
CA ILE A 8 4.67 -2.42 -0.53
C ILE A 8 3.37 -3.00 0.02
N LEU A 9 3.15 -2.83 1.32
CA LEU A 9 1.89 -3.18 1.96
C LEU A 9 1.00 -1.95 2.12
N PHE A 10 -0.09 -1.88 1.37
CA PHE A 10 -1.11 -0.84 1.46
C PHE A 10 -2.21 -1.26 2.44
N ILE A 11 -2.50 -0.39 3.41
CA ILE A 11 -3.52 -0.61 4.44
C ILE A 11 -4.72 0.28 4.15
N GLY A 12 -5.85 -0.35 3.80
CA GLY A 12 -7.15 0.30 3.63
C GLY A 12 -7.98 0.33 4.90
N GLU A 13 -9.14 0.97 4.82
CA GLU A 13 -10.11 0.97 5.93
C GLU A 13 -10.83 -0.39 6.02
N GLU A 14 -12.06 -0.48 5.54
CA GLU A 14 -12.91 -1.67 5.49
C GLU A 14 -13.39 -1.84 4.04
N PRO A 15 -13.63 -3.07 3.54
CA PRO A 15 -14.36 -3.26 2.30
C PRO A 15 -15.70 -2.52 2.33
N SER A 16 -16.10 -1.91 1.22
CA SER A 16 -17.45 -1.37 1.14
C SER A 16 -18.48 -2.51 1.20
N LYS A 17 -19.72 -2.19 1.61
CA LYS A 17 -20.84 -3.15 1.58
C LYS A 17 -20.97 -3.83 0.21
N THR A 18 -20.85 -3.03 -0.87
CA THR A 18 -20.87 -3.53 -2.25
C THR A 18 -19.70 -4.47 -2.56
N ALA A 19 -18.49 -4.18 -2.09
CA ALA A 19 -17.35 -5.07 -2.29
C ALA A 19 -17.54 -6.40 -1.55
N THR A 20 -18.09 -6.35 -0.34
CA THR A 20 -18.39 -7.55 0.46
C THR A 20 -19.47 -8.41 -0.20
N GLU A 21 -20.59 -7.81 -0.62
CA GLU A 21 -21.69 -8.50 -1.31
C GLU A 21 -21.25 -9.15 -2.63
N LYS A 22 -20.27 -8.54 -3.32
CA LYS A 22 -19.73 -9.02 -4.59
C LYS A 22 -18.45 -9.87 -4.43
N ALA A 23 -18.00 -10.10 -3.20
CA ALA A 23 -16.72 -10.75 -2.89
C ALA A 23 -15.51 -10.14 -3.63
N TRP A 24 -15.56 -8.84 -3.94
CA TRP A 24 -14.50 -8.13 -4.65
C TRP A 24 -13.33 -7.81 -3.72
N LYS A 25 -12.13 -8.14 -4.19
CA LYS A 25 -10.85 -7.81 -3.58
C LYS A 25 -10.24 -6.58 -4.24
N TRP A 26 -9.21 -6.01 -3.59
CA TRP A 26 -8.47 -4.87 -4.14
C TRP A 26 -7.93 -5.13 -5.56
N GLY A 27 -7.49 -6.35 -5.86
CA GLY A 27 -6.98 -6.74 -7.18
C GLY A 27 -8.03 -6.82 -8.30
N ASP A 28 -9.33 -6.80 -7.99
CA ASP A 28 -10.39 -7.04 -8.98
C ASP A 28 -10.74 -5.78 -9.80
N MET A 29 -9.96 -4.70 -9.69
CA MET A 29 -10.12 -3.44 -10.44
C MET A 29 -11.52 -2.81 -10.36
N HIS A 30 -12.24 -3.00 -9.26
CA HIS A 30 -13.58 -2.46 -9.05
C HIS A 30 -13.60 -1.29 -8.06
N LEU A 31 -14.53 -0.35 -8.28
CA LEU A 31 -14.74 0.82 -7.42
C LEU A 31 -13.46 1.64 -7.24
N CYS A 32 -13.05 1.88 -5.99
CA CYS A 32 -11.88 2.70 -5.66
C CYS A 32 -10.54 2.04 -6.01
N SER A 33 -10.49 0.71 -6.16
CA SER A 33 -9.26 0.03 -6.56
C SER A 33 -8.91 0.30 -8.02
N LYS A 34 -9.89 0.55 -8.89
CA LYS A 34 -9.64 0.98 -10.28
C LYS A 34 -8.83 2.26 -10.35
N THR A 35 -9.18 3.25 -9.53
CA THR A 35 -8.46 4.54 -9.48
C THR A 35 -7.04 4.35 -8.98
N LEU A 36 -6.86 3.49 -7.96
CA LEU A 36 -5.54 3.19 -7.40
C LEU A 36 -4.63 2.46 -8.39
N LEU A 37 -5.14 1.43 -9.06
CA LEU A 37 -4.34 0.64 -10.01
C LEU A 37 -3.95 1.47 -11.25
N LYS A 38 -4.85 2.33 -11.74
CA LYS A 38 -4.50 3.32 -12.78
C LYS A 38 -3.43 4.31 -12.33
N ALA A 39 -3.40 4.63 -11.04
CA ALA A 39 -2.37 5.50 -10.49
C ALA A 39 -1.03 4.76 -10.34
N PHE A 40 -1.06 3.46 -10.04
CA PHE A 40 0.13 2.61 -10.11
C PHE A 40 0.69 2.52 -11.53
N ASP A 41 -0.16 2.34 -12.54
CA ASP A 41 0.27 2.34 -13.94
C ASP A 41 0.99 3.64 -14.31
N ALA A 42 0.39 4.79 -13.94
CA ALA A 42 0.98 6.11 -14.19
C ALA A 42 2.29 6.34 -13.42
N ALA A 43 2.46 5.70 -12.26
CA ALA A 43 3.69 5.75 -11.46
C ALA A 43 4.74 4.70 -11.89
N GLY A 44 4.43 3.84 -12.88
CA GLY A 44 5.29 2.72 -13.26
C GLY A 44 5.50 1.73 -12.10
N PHE A 45 4.49 1.53 -11.26
CA PHE A 45 4.53 0.60 -10.13
C PHE A 45 3.79 -0.70 -10.46
N PRO A 46 4.49 -1.85 -10.56
CA PRO A 46 3.85 -3.12 -10.90
C PRO A 46 2.82 -3.55 -9.85
N HIS A 47 1.63 -3.97 -10.30
CA HIS A 47 0.54 -4.31 -9.36
C HIS A 47 0.87 -5.52 -8.48
N ASN A 48 1.70 -6.45 -8.95
CA ASN A 48 2.18 -7.61 -8.18
C ASN A 48 3.18 -7.25 -7.05
N GLN A 49 3.61 -5.99 -6.99
CA GLN A 49 4.40 -5.43 -5.89
C GLN A 49 3.51 -4.77 -4.81
N ALA A 50 2.21 -4.62 -5.07
CA ALA A 50 1.23 -4.13 -4.09
C ALA A 50 0.55 -5.28 -3.36
N ASN A 51 0.68 -5.30 -2.03
CA ASN A 51 -0.13 -6.14 -1.16
C ASN A 51 -1.16 -5.27 -0.43
N PHE A 52 -2.34 -5.81 -0.18
CA PHE A 52 -3.43 -5.06 0.46
C PHE A 52 -3.95 -5.78 1.70
N GLU A 53 -4.23 -5.01 2.75
CA GLU A 53 -4.93 -5.46 3.97
C GLU A 53 -5.90 -4.36 4.42
N ASN A 54 -6.98 -4.75 5.09
CA ASN A 54 -7.97 -3.82 5.64
C ASN A 54 -7.91 -3.89 7.17
N ILE A 55 -7.77 -2.74 7.83
CA ILE A 55 -7.54 -2.68 9.28
C ILE A 55 -8.84 -2.71 10.10
N PHE A 56 -9.97 -2.42 9.47
CA PHE A 56 -11.28 -2.46 10.10
C PHE A 56 -12.10 -3.66 9.62
N GLU A 57 -12.92 -4.18 10.53
CA GLU A 57 -13.89 -5.22 10.28
C GLU A 57 -15.15 -4.92 11.11
N ASN A 58 -16.29 -4.79 10.44
CA ASN A 58 -17.57 -4.39 11.06
C ASN A 58 -17.47 -3.06 11.83
N GLY A 59 -16.74 -2.08 11.27
CA GLY A 59 -16.52 -0.77 11.90
C GLY A 59 -15.55 -0.76 13.08
N GLU A 60 -15.02 -1.90 13.50
CA GLU A 60 -14.05 -2.00 14.59
C GLU A 60 -12.64 -2.28 14.09
N VAL A 61 -11.62 -1.90 14.87
CA VAL A 61 -10.22 -2.20 14.53
C VAL A 61 -9.96 -3.69 14.72
N ASN A 62 -9.58 -4.38 13.65
CA ASN A 62 -9.17 -5.78 13.72
C ASN A 62 -7.76 -5.87 14.32
N LYS A 63 -7.69 -6.27 15.60
CA LYS A 63 -6.43 -6.39 16.35
C LYS A 63 -5.45 -7.39 15.76
N GLU A 64 -5.94 -8.46 15.14
CA GLU A 64 -5.08 -9.47 14.50
C GLU A 64 -4.42 -8.91 13.24
N VAL A 65 -5.16 -8.12 12.45
CA VAL A 65 -4.56 -7.37 11.32
C VAL A 65 -3.52 -6.39 11.83
N VAL A 66 -3.81 -5.61 12.88
CA VAL A 66 -2.83 -4.69 13.48
C VAL A 66 -1.54 -5.42 13.88
N ARG A 67 -1.64 -6.60 14.51
CA ARG A 67 -0.50 -7.43 14.89
C ARG A 67 0.30 -7.88 13.65
N LYS A 68 -0.38 -8.36 12.61
CA LYS A 68 0.25 -8.76 11.34
C LYS A 68 0.96 -7.59 10.66
N VAL A 69 0.31 -6.43 10.60
CA VAL A 69 0.87 -5.21 9.99
C VAL A 69 2.11 -4.75 10.76
N ARG A 70 2.07 -4.76 12.11
CA ARG A 70 3.23 -4.43 12.94
C ARG A 70 4.45 -5.30 12.61
N VAL A 71 4.27 -6.62 12.54
CA VAL A 71 5.37 -7.55 12.23
C VAL A 71 5.89 -7.28 10.81
N ARG A 72 4.99 -7.09 9.85
CA ARG A 72 5.35 -6.83 8.45
C ARG A 72 6.08 -5.50 8.28
N ALA A 73 5.70 -4.47 9.02
CA ALA A 73 6.34 -3.15 8.97
C ALA A 73 7.83 -3.18 9.34
N MET A 74 8.32 -4.24 10.00
CA MET A 74 9.73 -4.41 10.29
C MET A 74 10.56 -4.78 9.06
N SER A 75 9.94 -5.35 8.02
CA SER A 75 10.64 -5.92 6.86
C SER A 75 10.14 -5.42 5.51
N LYS A 76 9.10 -4.58 5.49
CA LYS A 76 8.54 -4.02 4.25
C LYS A 76 7.92 -2.65 4.51
N PRO A 77 7.96 -1.75 3.52
CA PRO A 77 7.25 -0.48 3.60
C PRO A 77 5.75 -0.70 3.76
N VAL A 78 5.15 0.10 4.66
CA VAL A 78 3.71 0.15 4.90
C VAL A 78 3.19 1.50 4.46
N VAL A 79 2.12 1.51 3.66
CA VAL A 79 1.41 2.72 3.23
C VAL A 79 0.02 2.73 3.87
N ALA A 80 -0.32 3.79 4.58
CA ALA A 80 -1.58 3.95 5.29
C ALA A 80 -2.56 4.81 4.47
N MET A 81 -3.64 4.19 3.98
CA MET A 81 -4.60 4.87 3.10
C MET A 81 -5.72 5.50 3.92
N GLY A 82 -5.70 6.83 4.03
CA GLY A 82 -6.73 7.62 4.72
C GLY A 82 -6.45 7.88 6.20
N LYS A 83 -7.09 8.95 6.72
CA LYS A 83 -6.83 9.49 8.07
C LYS A 83 -7.15 8.52 9.20
N LYS A 84 -8.19 7.68 9.04
CA LYS A 84 -8.57 6.70 10.07
C LYS A 84 -7.50 5.63 10.23
N VAL A 85 -7.02 5.07 9.11
CA VAL A 85 -5.93 4.09 9.12
C VAL A 85 -4.66 4.69 9.72
N GLN A 86 -4.29 5.90 9.29
CA GLN A 86 -3.13 6.62 9.84
C GLN A 86 -3.24 6.80 11.36
N LYS A 87 -4.41 7.20 11.87
CA LYS A 87 -4.66 7.33 13.32
C LYS A 87 -4.45 6.01 14.06
N VAL A 88 -4.96 4.90 13.53
CA VAL A 88 -4.80 3.57 14.13
C VAL A 88 -3.34 3.14 14.11
N LEU A 89 -2.62 3.29 13.00
CA LEU A 89 -1.21 2.90 12.93
C LEU A 89 -0.34 3.77 13.85
N ASN A 90 -0.60 5.08 13.91
CA ASN A 90 0.07 6.01 14.83
C ASN A 90 -0.15 5.61 16.29
N SER A 91 -1.39 5.30 16.69
CA SER A 91 -1.69 4.91 18.07
C SER A 91 -1.01 3.60 18.49
N HIS A 92 -0.61 2.78 17.52
CA HIS A 92 0.10 1.52 17.74
C HIS A 92 1.60 1.64 17.45
N GLY A 93 2.13 2.84 17.20
CA GLY A 93 3.55 3.05 16.92
C GLY A 93 4.06 2.28 15.69
N ILE A 94 3.20 2.04 14.70
CA ILE A 94 3.58 1.30 13.48
C ILE A 94 4.10 2.31 12.44
N PRO A 95 5.38 2.20 12.02
CA PRO A 95 5.94 3.04 10.96
C PRO A 95 5.17 2.87 9.66
N HIS A 96 4.81 3.98 9.02
CA HIS A 96 4.10 3.97 7.75
C HIS A 96 4.31 5.28 6.98
N ILE A 97 4.00 5.23 5.69
CA ILE A 97 3.91 6.39 4.81
C ILE A 97 2.43 6.75 4.62
N PRO A 98 2.01 7.98 4.91
CA PRO A 98 0.61 8.38 4.76
C PRO A 98 0.26 8.54 3.27
N MET A 99 -0.91 8.02 2.88
CA MET A 99 -1.48 8.24 1.56
C MET A 99 -2.94 8.65 1.68
N THR A 100 -3.40 9.53 0.79
CA THR A 100 -4.82 9.86 0.69
C THR A 100 -5.60 8.66 0.20
N HIS A 101 -6.75 8.37 0.81
CA HIS A 101 -7.58 7.23 0.39
C HIS A 101 -8.11 7.44 -1.04
N PRO A 102 -8.12 6.42 -1.93
CA PRO A 102 -8.59 6.57 -3.32
C PRO A 102 -10.05 7.01 -3.45
N ALA A 103 -10.86 6.78 -2.40
CA ALA A 103 -12.25 7.22 -2.31
C ALA A 103 -12.41 8.65 -1.73
N ALA A 104 -11.33 9.37 -1.45
CA ALA A 104 -11.40 10.73 -0.94
C ALA A 104 -12.12 11.67 -1.93
N ARG A 105 -12.83 12.66 -1.38
CA ARG A 105 -13.54 13.69 -2.14
C ARG A 105 -12.71 14.98 -2.19
N GLY A 106 -13.11 15.92 -3.03
CA GLY A 106 -12.44 17.21 -3.22
C GLY A 106 -11.47 17.18 -4.40
N GLU A 107 -10.58 18.17 -4.46
CA GLU A 107 -9.67 18.36 -5.60
C GLU A 107 -8.70 17.20 -5.81
N ILE A 108 -8.35 16.48 -4.75
CA ILE A 108 -7.51 15.27 -4.83
C ILE A 108 -8.17 14.14 -5.62
N ARG A 109 -9.50 14.17 -5.82
CA ARG A 109 -10.21 13.18 -6.64
C ARG A 109 -9.93 13.36 -8.13
N LYS A 110 -9.50 14.56 -8.57
CA LYS A 110 -9.11 14.78 -9.97
C LYS A 110 -8.03 13.77 -10.31
N THR A 111 -8.22 13.03 -11.40
CA THR A 111 -7.38 11.88 -11.77
C THR A 111 -5.89 12.23 -11.73
N GLU A 112 -5.51 13.36 -12.33
CA GLU A 112 -4.13 13.84 -12.39
C GLU A 112 -3.55 14.11 -11.00
N ASN A 113 -4.30 14.79 -10.14
CA ASN A 113 -3.87 15.08 -8.77
C ASN A 113 -3.67 13.79 -7.96
N PHE A 114 -4.59 12.83 -8.09
CA PHE A 114 -4.45 11.55 -7.40
C PHE A 114 -3.27 10.73 -7.95
N GLN A 115 -3.05 10.75 -9.26
CA GLN A 115 -1.91 10.09 -9.89
C GLN A 115 -0.58 10.70 -9.43
N SER A 116 -0.47 12.04 -9.39
CA SER A 116 0.70 12.74 -8.85
C SER A 116 0.95 12.34 -7.39
N HIS A 117 -0.10 12.38 -6.56
CA HIS A 117 -0.01 12.00 -5.14
C HIS A 117 0.48 10.56 -4.96
N VAL A 118 -0.03 9.61 -5.74
CA VAL A 118 0.42 8.22 -5.68
C VAL A 118 1.87 8.09 -6.13
N LYS A 119 2.26 8.77 -7.21
CA LYS A 119 3.64 8.78 -7.69
C LYS A 119 4.61 9.28 -6.62
N GLU A 120 4.32 10.42 -6.00
CA GLU A 120 5.10 10.99 -4.90
C GLU A 120 5.24 10.01 -3.72
N VAL A 121 4.16 9.31 -3.37
CA VAL A 121 4.20 8.29 -2.31
C VAL A 121 5.10 7.12 -2.69
N ILE A 122 5.03 6.62 -3.93
CA ILE A 122 5.88 5.52 -4.40
C ILE A 122 7.35 5.93 -4.44
N GLU A 123 7.66 7.14 -4.90
CA GLU A 123 9.01 7.70 -4.90
C GLU A 123 9.57 7.79 -3.48
N LEU A 124 8.80 8.34 -2.54
CA LEU A 124 9.18 8.40 -1.13
C LEU A 124 9.42 7.01 -0.51
N VAL A 125 8.63 6.01 -0.92
CA VAL A 125 8.85 4.63 -0.48
C VAL A 125 10.18 4.10 -1.03
N ARG A 126 10.49 4.33 -2.31
CA ARG A 126 11.74 3.89 -2.94
C ARG A 126 12.98 4.55 -2.30
N GLU A 127 12.88 5.84 -1.96
CA GLU A 127 13.95 6.58 -1.28
C GLU A 127 14.23 6.03 0.12
N LYS A 128 13.18 5.70 0.89
CA LYS A 128 13.30 5.21 2.27
C LYS A 128 13.66 3.73 2.36
N TYR A 129 13.34 2.96 1.33
CA TYR A 129 13.53 1.51 1.29
C TYR A 129 14.22 1.14 -0.03
N PRO A 130 15.49 1.55 -0.20
CA PRO A 130 16.23 1.22 -1.41
C PRO A 130 16.37 -0.30 -1.52
N VAL A 131 16.05 -0.82 -2.70
CA VAL A 131 16.45 -2.18 -3.04
C VAL A 131 17.95 -2.15 -3.26
N ILE A 132 18.69 -2.87 -2.43
CA ILE A 132 20.09 -3.15 -2.70
C ILE A 132 20.07 -4.34 -3.64
N GLU A 133 20.39 -4.11 -4.92
CA GLU A 133 20.77 -5.21 -5.80
C GLU A 133 22.13 -5.70 -5.28
N GLU A 134 22.19 -6.93 -4.78
CA GLU A 134 23.48 -7.57 -4.55
C GLU A 134 24.12 -7.73 -5.93
N GLU A 135 25.12 -6.91 -6.25
CA GLU A 135 26.02 -7.18 -7.35
C GLU A 135 26.59 -8.58 -7.10
N GLY A 136 26.18 -9.53 -7.93
CA GLY A 136 26.68 -10.89 -7.86
C GLY A 136 28.19 -10.87 -8.02
N ASP A 137 28.90 -11.15 -6.91
CA ASP A 137 30.32 -11.40 -6.90
C ASP A 137 30.61 -12.58 -7.85
N SER A 138 30.94 -12.23 -9.08
CA SER A 138 31.48 -13.14 -10.08
C SER A 138 32.95 -13.36 -9.74
N SER A 139 33.22 -13.97 -8.59
CA SER A 139 34.53 -14.54 -8.34
C SER A 139 34.63 -15.80 -9.20
N GLU A 140 35.14 -15.62 -10.42
CA GLU A 140 35.69 -16.67 -11.26
C GLU A 140 36.58 -17.57 -10.39
N ILE A 141 36.15 -18.81 -10.22
CA ILE A 141 37.00 -19.87 -9.70
C ILE A 141 37.76 -20.39 -10.92
N HIS A 142 38.98 -19.88 -11.12
CA HIS A 142 39.98 -20.48 -12.00
C HIS A 142 40.56 -21.77 -11.37
#